data_AF-A0A1T4R8B5-F1
#
_entry.id   AF-A0A1T4R8B5-F1
#
_cell.length_a   1.000
_cell.length_b   1.000
_cell.length_c   1.000
_cell.angle_alpha   90.00
_cell.angle_beta   90.00
_cell.angle_gamma   90.00
#
_symmetry.space_group_name_H-M   'P 1'
#
loop_
_entity.id
_entity.type
_entity.pdbx_description
1 polymer ?
#
loop_
_entity_poly.entity_id
_entity_poly.type
_entity_poly.pdbx_seq_one_letter_code
_entity_poly.pdbx_strand_id
1 'polypeptide(L)'
;MIVLSTLVVLGNGFDLACGLKSSYSAFFDKRYNNEEFEKNWGIFLNSSVDYIQYFSEENIKKWNFWDFIFGFRVYDPFLISMLPGKFSNMHFFKSINDHIPLNVLSSSSIGNNSNETWQDIEEVLSTISKSIANESGVIHSNVVKSIKEYISNGKVNCSFLAEKREQTMILFLSKLYILKFKNDALFPLNLKNKGFLNRFLLHELRQFEIIFTEYLIEEVNKVNKDYIIKANELLRQILTEVELNEDYDVKLLNFNYTTPFYNNDSFYVQNIHGTLKNNNTIFGIDNHNAEPSLKNFTKTYRILEMSIDRLSFVDAINNKNIGRIKFYGHSLGKADYSYFQSIFDGINLYESDVVLEFFYSNYDPEIDEKTNLTNRIFDLISEYGKTLDNKDHGKNIVHKLVLENRVIIKEI
;
A
#
# COMPACT_ATOMS: atom_id res chain seq x y z
N MET A 1 -37.05 -16.78 10.64
CA MET A 1 -35.93 -16.74 11.60
C MET A 1 -35.01 -15.64 11.12
N ILE A 2 -34.68 -14.64 11.93
CA ILE A 2 -33.69 -13.63 11.52
C ILE A 2 -32.35 -14.35 11.58
N VAL A 3 -31.78 -14.66 10.41
CA VAL A 3 -30.41 -15.18 10.33
C VAL A 3 -29.50 -14.01 10.69
N LEU A 4 -28.82 -14.13 11.83
CA LEU A 4 -27.76 -13.19 12.20
C LEU A 4 -26.57 -13.43 11.28
N SER A 5 -25.93 -12.36 10.83
CA SER A 5 -24.75 -12.45 9.99
C SER A 5 -23.52 -11.85 10.66
N THR A 6 -22.35 -12.39 10.34
CA THR A 6 -21.05 -11.85 10.77
C THR A 6 -20.26 -11.41 9.56
N LEU A 7 -19.72 -10.19 9.63
CA LEU A 7 -18.74 -9.68 8.68
C LEU A 7 -17.34 -9.89 9.24
N VAL A 8 -16.48 -10.59 8.53
CA VAL A 8 -15.06 -10.77 8.87
C VAL A 8 -14.22 -9.89 7.95
N VAL A 9 -13.29 -9.14 8.52
CA VAL A 9 -12.34 -8.29 7.80
C VAL A 9 -10.92 -8.80 8.09
N LEU A 10 -10.27 -9.33 7.06
CA LEU A 10 -8.91 -9.84 7.15
C LEU A 10 -7.94 -8.89 6.44
N GLY A 11 -6.86 -8.51 7.11
CA GLY A 11 -5.73 -7.79 6.50
C GLY A 11 -4.42 -8.58 6.56
N ASN A 12 -3.32 -7.94 6.11
CA ASN A 12 -2.00 -8.58 5.92
C ASN A 12 -1.46 -9.35 7.13
N GLY A 13 -1.78 -8.92 8.35
CA GLY A 13 -1.43 -9.64 9.57
C GLY A 13 -1.98 -11.07 9.62
N PHE A 14 -3.08 -11.36 8.91
CA PHE A 14 -3.61 -12.72 8.76
C PHE A 14 -2.61 -13.65 8.06
N ASP A 15 -2.05 -13.21 6.95
CA ASP A 15 -1.05 -13.98 6.20
C ASP A 15 0.26 -14.13 7.01
N LEU A 16 0.67 -13.06 7.69
CA LEU A 16 1.84 -13.09 8.58
C LEU A 16 1.67 -14.10 9.72
N ALA A 17 0.49 -14.15 10.34
CA ALA A 17 0.14 -15.12 11.38
C ALA A 17 0.25 -16.57 10.89
N CYS A 18 -0.10 -16.79 9.63
CA CYS A 18 0.01 -18.09 8.98
C CYS A 18 1.46 -18.44 8.57
N GLY A 19 2.42 -17.56 8.86
CA GLY A 19 3.84 -17.73 8.55
C GLY A 19 4.22 -17.38 7.12
N LEU A 20 3.36 -16.68 6.38
CA LEU A 20 3.67 -16.21 5.03
C LEU A 20 4.42 -14.87 5.11
N LYS A 21 5.52 -14.73 4.38
CA LYS A 21 6.27 -13.46 4.29
C LYS A 21 5.59 -12.47 3.34
N SER A 22 4.38 -12.02 3.69
CA SER A 22 3.56 -11.18 2.82
C SER A 22 3.76 -9.67 2.99
N SER A 23 4.58 -9.24 3.95
CA SER A 23 4.79 -7.81 4.21
C SER A 23 5.60 -7.13 3.09
N TYR A 24 5.32 -5.83 2.87
CA TYR A 24 6.15 -5.01 1.98
C TYR A 24 7.62 -4.98 2.41
N SER A 25 7.89 -5.03 3.73
CA SER A 25 9.27 -5.09 4.24
C SER A 25 9.99 -6.35 3.77
N ALA A 26 9.34 -7.52 3.82
CA ALA A 26 9.94 -8.77 3.36
C ALA A 26 10.14 -8.79 1.84
N PHE A 27 9.20 -8.20 1.09
CA PHE A 27 9.35 -8.00 -0.35
C PHE A 27 10.55 -7.10 -0.69
N PHE A 28 10.66 -5.93 -0.05
CA PHE A 28 11.76 -5.00 -0.29
C PHE A 28 13.12 -5.59 0.11
N ASP A 29 13.19 -6.31 1.22
CA ASP A 29 14.40 -7.05 1.61
C ASP A 29 14.78 -8.05 0.52
N LYS A 30 13.85 -8.89 0.06
CA LYS A 30 14.11 -9.83 -1.05
C LYS A 30 14.55 -9.13 -2.35
N ARG A 31 13.92 -8.01 -2.67
CA ARG A 31 14.13 -7.27 -3.94
C ARG A 31 15.45 -6.50 -3.95
N TYR A 32 15.87 -5.93 -2.82
CA TYR A 32 16.96 -4.97 -2.73
C TYR A 32 18.16 -5.46 -1.93
N ASN A 33 17.97 -6.33 -0.93
CA ASN A 33 19.07 -6.87 -0.12
C ASN A 33 19.71 -8.09 -0.82
N ASN A 34 20.37 -7.83 -1.96
CA ASN A 34 21.14 -8.83 -2.70
C ASN A 34 22.37 -8.20 -3.36
N GLU A 35 23.43 -9.00 -3.53
CA GLU A 35 24.71 -8.55 -4.07
C GLU A 35 24.58 -7.89 -5.45
N GLU A 36 23.65 -8.35 -6.29
CA GLU A 36 23.41 -7.74 -7.61
C GLU A 36 22.86 -6.32 -7.47
N PHE A 37 21.89 -6.11 -6.59
CA PHE A 37 21.34 -4.78 -6.29
C PHE A 37 22.43 -3.89 -5.71
N GLU A 38 23.12 -4.32 -4.66
CA GLU A 38 24.17 -3.53 -3.98
C GLU A 38 25.28 -3.11 -4.93
N LYS A 39 25.75 -4.02 -5.80
CA LYS A 39 26.79 -3.70 -6.77
C LYS A 39 26.33 -2.66 -7.79
N ASN A 40 25.10 -2.78 -8.29
CA ASN A 40 24.55 -1.86 -9.29
C ASN A 40 24.11 -0.53 -8.67
N TRP A 41 23.66 -0.54 -7.41
CA TRP A 41 23.11 0.60 -6.68
C TRP A 41 24.17 1.39 -5.90
N GLY A 42 25.21 0.74 -5.39
CA GLY A 42 26.38 1.42 -4.81
C GLY A 42 27.12 2.28 -5.83
N ILE A 43 27.08 1.89 -7.12
CA ILE A 43 27.53 2.72 -8.24
C ILE A 43 26.62 3.94 -8.42
N PHE A 44 25.32 3.82 -8.13
CA PHE A 44 24.31 4.87 -8.26
C PHE A 44 24.46 5.96 -7.18
N LEU A 45 24.67 5.59 -5.91
CA LEU A 45 24.77 6.52 -4.77
C LEU A 45 26.05 7.35 -4.75
N ASN A 46 27.16 6.78 -5.22
CA ASN A 46 28.45 7.48 -5.30
C ASN A 46 28.59 8.39 -6.53
N SER A 47 27.49 8.60 -7.25
CA SER A 47 27.52 8.96 -8.67
C SER A 47 26.93 10.36 -8.86
N SER A 48 27.78 11.30 -9.28
CA SER A 48 27.30 12.54 -9.88
C SER A 48 26.47 12.21 -11.13
N VAL A 49 25.69 13.17 -11.62
CA VAL A 49 24.91 13.12 -12.87
C VAL A 49 25.69 12.51 -14.05
N ASP A 50 27.02 12.67 -14.05
CA ASP A 50 27.96 12.11 -15.03
C ASP A 50 27.94 10.58 -15.07
N TYR A 51 27.74 9.91 -13.93
CA TYR A 51 27.80 8.44 -13.85
C TYR A 51 26.53 7.73 -14.33
N ILE A 52 25.36 8.34 -14.19
CA ILE A 52 24.13 7.82 -14.82
C ILE A 52 24.33 7.71 -16.35
N GLN A 53 25.16 8.57 -16.96
CA GLN A 53 25.47 8.47 -18.38
C GLN A 53 26.16 7.14 -18.75
N TYR A 54 26.91 6.54 -17.81
CA TYR A 54 27.67 5.30 -17.99
C TYR A 54 26.90 4.03 -17.63
N PHE A 55 25.69 4.12 -17.07
CA PHE A 55 24.85 2.93 -16.91
C PHE A 55 24.49 2.36 -18.29
N SER A 56 24.72 1.06 -18.46
CA SER A 56 24.27 0.35 -19.66
C SER A 56 22.75 0.43 -19.78
N GLU A 57 22.26 0.47 -21.01
CA GLU A 57 20.82 0.44 -21.28
C GLU A 57 20.15 -0.80 -20.68
N GLU A 58 20.87 -1.92 -20.69
CA GLU A 58 20.43 -3.19 -20.09
C GLU A 58 20.23 -3.05 -18.58
N ASN A 59 21.17 -2.40 -17.88
CA ASN A 59 21.04 -2.17 -16.44
C ASN A 59 19.84 -1.26 -16.12
N ILE A 60 19.61 -0.19 -16.88
CA ILE A 60 18.47 0.72 -16.63
C ILE A 60 17.13 0.01 -16.90
N LYS A 61 17.05 -0.84 -17.94
CA LYS A 61 15.82 -1.58 -18.28
C LYS A 61 15.43 -2.62 -17.23
N LYS A 62 16.39 -3.15 -16.46
CA LYS A 62 16.12 -4.09 -15.35
C LYS A 62 15.33 -3.45 -14.20
N TRP A 63 15.34 -2.12 -14.09
CA TRP A 63 14.69 -1.41 -12.99
C TRP A 63 13.40 -0.74 -13.42
N ASN A 64 12.51 -0.63 -12.46
CA ASN A 64 11.31 0.18 -12.52
C ASN A 64 11.60 1.58 -11.96
N PHE A 65 10.80 2.59 -12.34
CA PHE A 65 10.84 3.87 -11.65
C PHE A 65 10.61 3.75 -10.13
N TRP A 66 9.74 2.85 -9.70
CA TRP A 66 9.49 2.64 -8.28
C TRP A 66 10.64 1.90 -7.58
N ASP A 67 11.40 1.05 -8.29
CA ASP A 67 12.66 0.52 -7.75
C ASP A 67 13.64 1.65 -7.44
N PHE A 68 13.65 2.70 -8.28
CA PHE A 68 14.46 3.89 -8.01
C PHE A 68 13.99 4.56 -6.72
N ILE A 69 12.70 4.88 -6.61
CA ILE A 69 12.15 5.57 -5.43
C ILE A 69 12.33 4.76 -4.14
N PHE A 70 12.01 3.47 -4.17
CA PHE A 70 12.06 2.61 -2.98
C PHE A 70 13.49 2.13 -2.65
N GLY A 71 14.30 1.81 -3.67
CA GLY A 71 15.71 1.43 -3.49
C GLY A 71 16.55 2.55 -2.90
N PHE A 72 16.26 3.81 -3.25
CA PHE A 72 16.88 4.97 -2.60
C PHE A 72 16.56 5.06 -1.13
N ARG A 73 15.32 4.76 -0.75
CA ARG A 73 14.91 4.75 0.65
C ARG A 73 15.86 3.82 1.40
N VAL A 74 16.07 2.59 0.91
CA VAL A 74 16.85 1.52 1.58
C VAL A 74 18.32 1.88 1.81
N TYR A 75 18.95 2.60 0.87
CA TYR A 75 20.40 2.83 0.91
C TYR A 75 20.83 4.30 1.12
N ASP A 76 19.92 5.29 1.01
CA ASP A 76 20.19 6.71 1.30
C ASP A 76 18.91 7.46 1.78
N PRO A 77 18.62 7.42 3.10
CA PRO A 77 17.50 8.15 3.71
C PRO A 77 17.56 9.67 3.53
N PHE A 78 18.73 10.24 3.22
CA PHE A 78 18.94 11.68 3.11
C PHE A 78 18.44 12.28 1.78
N LEU A 79 18.07 11.48 0.77
CA LEU A 79 17.73 12.02 -0.55
C LEU A 79 16.34 12.66 -0.64
N ILE A 80 15.35 12.16 0.12
CA ILE A 80 13.96 12.66 0.10
C ILE A 80 13.88 14.09 0.63
N SER A 81 14.73 14.46 1.60
CA SER A 81 14.78 15.80 2.18
C SER A 81 15.37 16.88 1.25
N MET A 82 15.91 16.51 0.08
CA MET A 82 16.58 17.44 -0.86
C MET A 82 15.97 17.49 -2.27
N LEU A 83 14.79 16.91 -2.50
CA LEU A 83 14.02 17.22 -3.71
C LEU A 83 13.46 18.66 -3.56
N PRO A 84 13.72 19.60 -4.49
CA PRO A 84 13.30 20.99 -4.30
C PRO A 84 11.77 21.16 -4.34
N GLY A 85 11.26 22.13 -3.55
CA GLY A 85 9.82 22.45 -3.44
C GLY A 85 9.16 21.89 -2.19
N LYS A 86 7.83 21.65 -2.20
CA LYS A 86 7.05 21.14 -1.05
C LYS A 86 7.59 19.84 -0.41
N PHE A 87 8.51 19.13 -1.06
CA PHE A 87 9.22 17.97 -0.53
C PHE A 87 10.20 18.28 0.61
N SER A 88 10.79 19.49 0.65
CA SER A 88 11.70 19.88 1.74
C SER A 88 10.99 20.20 3.06
N ASN A 89 9.70 20.56 2.99
CA ASN A 89 8.82 20.79 4.15
C ASN A 89 8.13 19.52 4.65
N MET A 90 8.38 18.38 4.00
CA MET A 90 7.89 17.10 4.46
C MET A 90 8.86 16.57 5.53
N HIS A 91 8.56 16.86 6.80
CA HIS A 91 9.26 16.34 7.97
C HIS A 91 9.02 14.82 8.11
N PHE A 92 9.56 14.00 7.20
CA PHE A 92 9.40 12.54 7.18
C PHE A 92 10.48 11.76 7.94
N PHE A 93 11.49 12.44 8.49
CA PHE A 93 12.67 11.75 9.04
C PHE A 93 13.28 12.56 10.18
N LYS A 94 12.94 12.21 11.43
CA LYS A 94 13.65 12.72 12.61
C LYS A 94 14.48 11.67 13.37
N SER A 95 14.49 10.39 12.97
CA SER A 95 15.19 9.36 13.76
C SER A 95 16.16 8.41 13.04
N ILE A 96 16.46 8.55 11.74
CA ILE A 96 17.44 7.68 11.05
C ILE A 96 18.88 8.21 11.18
N ASN A 97 19.15 9.12 12.13
CA ASN A 97 20.48 9.72 12.27
C ASN A 97 21.37 9.06 13.31
N ASP A 98 20.84 8.18 14.15
CA ASP A 98 21.64 7.52 15.18
C ASP A 98 21.69 6.01 14.89
N HIS A 99 22.78 5.62 14.21
CA HIS A 99 23.25 4.26 13.95
C HIS A 99 22.56 3.50 12.81
N ILE A 100 23.30 3.26 11.70
CA ILE A 100 23.54 1.92 11.12
C ILE A 100 24.70 2.06 10.10
N PRO A 101 25.90 1.49 10.37
CA PRO A 101 26.86 1.13 9.33
C PRO A 101 26.38 -0.13 8.58
N LEU A 102 26.81 -0.28 7.32
CA LEU A 102 26.53 -1.36 6.35
C LEU A 102 26.66 -2.84 6.81
N ASN A 103 26.90 -3.12 8.10
CA ASN A 103 27.11 -4.48 8.62
C ASN A 103 25.98 -4.99 9.54
N VAL A 104 24.78 -4.39 9.53
CA VAL A 104 23.66 -4.77 10.43
C VAL A 104 22.37 -5.12 9.67
N LEU A 105 22.48 -5.70 8.47
CA LEU A 105 21.35 -6.37 7.81
C LEU A 105 21.26 -7.88 8.13
N SER A 106 22.13 -8.38 9.01
CA SER A 106 21.99 -9.71 9.60
C SER A 106 21.43 -9.59 11.02
N SER A 107 20.16 -10.00 11.18
CA SER A 107 19.51 -10.38 12.44
C SER A 107 19.60 -9.40 13.62
N SER A 108 18.51 -8.69 13.89
CA SER A 108 17.94 -8.35 15.22
C SER A 108 17.25 -6.98 15.23
N SER A 109 16.04 -6.97 15.78
CA SER A 109 15.35 -5.86 16.47
C SER A 109 15.57 -4.43 15.96
N ILE A 110 14.54 -3.88 15.30
CA ILE A 110 14.31 -2.42 15.28
C ILE A 110 13.12 -2.13 16.19
N GLY A 111 13.44 -1.97 17.46
CA GLY A 111 12.56 -1.38 18.46
C GLY A 111 12.86 0.12 18.63
N ASN A 112 11.77 0.88 18.67
CA ASN A 112 11.56 2.20 19.30
C ASN A 112 11.61 3.49 18.46
N ASN A 113 10.40 4.08 18.41
CA ASN A 113 10.08 5.49 18.57
C ASN A 113 10.37 6.46 17.40
N SER A 114 9.73 6.20 16.26
CA SER A 114 8.77 7.14 15.65
C SER A 114 7.94 6.39 14.60
N ASN A 115 6.63 6.61 14.59
CA ASN A 115 5.63 5.93 13.74
C ASN A 115 5.72 6.34 12.25
N GLU A 116 6.88 6.21 11.63
CA GLU A 116 7.06 6.40 10.19
C GLU A 116 7.83 5.19 9.65
N THR A 117 7.22 4.02 9.78
CA THR A 117 7.74 2.78 9.25
C THR A 117 7.56 2.75 7.74
N TRP A 118 8.43 2.02 7.06
CA TRP A 118 8.57 1.97 5.61
C TRP A 118 7.41 1.25 4.88
N GLN A 119 6.34 1.02 5.63
CA GLN A 119 5.13 0.28 5.31
C GLN A 119 4.11 1.12 4.53
N ASP A 120 4.23 2.45 4.51
CA ASP A 120 3.32 3.31 3.75
C ASP A 120 3.77 3.48 2.29
N ILE A 121 3.73 2.39 1.51
CA ILE A 121 3.85 2.45 0.04
C ILE A 121 2.85 3.49 -0.48
N GLU A 122 1.65 3.49 0.08
CA GLU A 122 0.55 4.38 -0.27
C GLU A 122 0.88 5.84 0.02
N GLU A 123 1.59 6.17 1.11
CA GLU A 123 2.03 7.54 1.35
C GLU A 123 3.11 7.98 0.37
N VAL A 124 4.07 7.10 0.04
CA VAL A 124 5.09 7.38 -0.97
C VAL A 124 4.43 7.61 -2.34
N LEU A 125 3.51 6.73 -2.73
CA LEU A 125 2.72 6.89 -3.95
C LEU A 125 1.97 8.22 -3.94
N SER A 126 1.31 8.57 -2.84
CA SER A 126 0.58 9.84 -2.69
C SER A 126 1.53 11.03 -2.87
N THR A 127 2.66 11.03 -2.18
CA THR A 127 3.64 12.12 -2.14
C THR A 127 4.31 12.34 -3.50
N ILE A 128 4.85 11.27 -4.08
CA ILE A 128 5.52 11.32 -5.38
C ILE A 128 4.52 11.73 -6.45
N SER A 129 3.32 11.12 -6.44
CA SER A 129 2.33 11.43 -7.44
C SER A 129 1.84 12.88 -7.32
N LYS A 130 1.54 13.40 -6.11
CA LYS A 130 1.14 14.82 -5.92
C LYS A 130 2.15 15.78 -6.52
N SER A 131 3.42 15.51 -6.28
CA SER A 131 4.48 16.42 -6.66
C SER A 131 4.81 16.36 -8.14
N ILE A 132 4.63 15.19 -8.78
CA ILE A 132 4.84 15.03 -10.21
C ILE A 132 3.60 15.46 -11.01
N ALA A 133 2.39 15.24 -10.48
CA ALA A 133 1.11 15.51 -11.13
C ALA A 133 0.61 16.95 -11.00
N ASN A 134 1.25 17.80 -10.19
CA ASN A 134 0.81 19.17 -9.98
C ASN A 134 0.84 19.94 -11.32
N GLU A 135 -0.26 20.60 -11.69
CA GLU A 135 -0.49 21.12 -13.06
C GLU A 135 0.43 22.29 -13.48
N SER A 136 1.23 22.81 -12.53
CA SER A 136 2.33 23.77 -12.72
C SER A 136 3.72 23.10 -12.73
N GLY A 137 3.77 21.77 -12.77
CA GLY A 137 4.85 20.91 -12.31
C GLY A 137 6.21 21.18 -12.96
N VAL A 138 7.08 21.83 -12.20
CA VAL A 138 8.50 22.04 -12.52
C VAL A 138 9.16 20.73 -12.93
N ILE A 139 8.91 19.64 -12.19
CA ILE A 139 9.43 18.29 -12.50
C ILE A 139 8.94 17.79 -13.87
N HIS A 140 7.64 17.84 -14.13
CA HIS A 140 7.09 17.45 -15.44
C HIS A 140 7.74 18.27 -16.56
N SER A 141 7.84 19.58 -16.39
CA SER A 141 8.44 20.47 -17.39
C SER A 141 9.93 20.17 -17.63
N ASN A 142 10.67 19.86 -16.56
CA ASN A 142 12.09 19.56 -16.60
C ASN A 142 12.34 18.19 -17.26
N VAL A 143 11.57 17.15 -16.91
CA VAL A 143 11.62 15.83 -17.59
C VAL A 143 11.29 15.96 -19.07
N VAL A 144 10.22 16.69 -19.41
CA VAL A 144 9.85 16.96 -20.80
C VAL A 144 10.97 17.66 -21.55
N LYS A 145 11.61 18.67 -20.94
CA LYS A 145 12.73 19.40 -21.53
C LYS A 145 13.93 18.49 -21.77
N SER A 146 14.33 17.71 -20.77
CA SER A 146 15.45 16.77 -20.87
C SER A 146 15.22 15.69 -21.94
N ILE A 147 13.99 15.19 -22.09
CA ILE A 147 13.66 14.23 -23.16
C ILE A 147 13.72 14.90 -24.55
N LYS A 148 13.24 16.15 -24.70
CA LYS A 148 13.38 16.90 -25.98
C LYS A 148 14.83 17.10 -26.38
N GLU A 149 15.67 17.45 -25.42
CA GLU A 149 17.11 17.64 -25.65
C GLU A 149 17.76 16.32 -26.10
N TYR A 150 17.37 15.19 -25.51
CA TYR A 150 17.81 13.88 -25.98
C TYR A 150 17.35 13.56 -27.41
N ILE A 151 16.09 13.84 -27.75
CA ILE A 151 15.59 13.59 -29.12
C ILE A 151 16.33 14.44 -30.15
N SER A 152 16.69 15.67 -29.78
CA SER A 152 17.35 16.61 -30.69
C SER A 152 18.84 16.33 -30.83
N ASN A 153 19.51 16.00 -29.73
CA ASN A 153 20.99 15.99 -29.64
C ASN A 153 21.58 14.62 -29.29
N GLY A 154 20.75 13.58 -29.09
CA GLY A 154 21.16 12.23 -28.69
C GLY A 154 21.65 12.12 -27.24
N LYS A 155 21.61 13.20 -26.45
CA LYS A 155 22.06 13.22 -25.05
C LYS A 155 20.99 13.82 -24.15
N VAL A 156 20.68 13.15 -23.04
CA VAL A 156 19.85 13.73 -21.98
C VAL A 156 20.71 14.75 -21.24
N ASN A 157 20.24 15.98 -21.13
CA ASN A 157 20.93 17.02 -20.37
C ASN A 157 19.97 17.59 -19.32
N CYS A 158 20.51 17.76 -18.11
CA CYS A 158 19.81 18.31 -16.95
C CYS A 158 20.63 19.44 -16.29
N SER A 159 21.74 19.89 -16.89
CA SER A 159 22.65 20.88 -16.29
C SER A 159 22.00 22.25 -16.02
N PHE A 160 20.79 22.47 -16.56
CA PHE A 160 19.96 23.63 -16.27
C PHE A 160 19.36 23.66 -14.85
N LEU A 161 19.47 22.56 -14.09
CA LEU A 161 19.00 22.50 -12.71
C LEU A 161 20.15 22.81 -11.75
N ALA A 162 19.88 23.54 -10.68
CA ALA A 162 20.90 23.84 -9.68
C ALA A 162 21.24 22.61 -8.80
N GLU A 163 20.24 21.80 -8.48
CA GLU A 163 20.37 20.69 -7.54
C GLU A 163 20.80 19.39 -8.23
N LYS A 164 21.98 18.85 -7.87
CA LYS A 164 22.50 17.60 -8.45
C LYS A 164 21.54 16.41 -8.29
N ARG A 165 20.79 16.37 -7.19
CA ARG A 165 19.84 15.27 -6.90
C ARG A 165 18.60 15.32 -7.80
N GLU A 166 18.09 16.52 -8.06
CA GLU A 166 17.01 16.71 -9.03
C GLU A 166 17.48 16.33 -10.45
N GLN A 167 18.70 16.72 -10.83
CA GLN A 167 19.31 16.30 -12.09
C GLN A 167 19.37 14.77 -12.23
N THR A 168 19.82 14.08 -11.19
CA THR A 168 19.91 12.61 -11.13
C THR A 168 18.54 11.96 -11.35
N MET A 169 17.51 12.40 -10.63
CA MET A 169 16.14 11.88 -10.79
C MET A 169 15.58 12.12 -12.19
N ILE A 170 15.73 13.35 -12.71
CA ILE A 170 15.21 13.72 -14.02
C ILE A 170 15.95 13.00 -15.14
N LEU A 171 17.26 12.81 -15.00
CA LEU A 171 18.07 12.05 -15.93
C LEU A 171 17.65 10.58 -15.95
N PHE A 172 17.46 9.96 -14.78
CA PHE A 172 17.00 8.58 -14.67
C PHE A 172 15.61 8.40 -15.30
N LEU A 173 14.64 9.22 -14.90
CA LEU A 173 13.28 9.23 -15.46
C LEU A 173 13.28 9.38 -16.98
N SER A 174 14.05 10.34 -17.49
CA SER A 174 14.13 10.61 -18.93
C SER A 174 14.72 9.42 -19.67
N LYS A 175 15.84 8.86 -19.19
CA LYS A 175 16.49 7.69 -19.79
C LYS A 175 15.59 6.46 -19.75
N LEU A 176 14.96 6.18 -18.61
CA LEU A 176 14.06 5.04 -18.44
C LEU A 176 12.89 5.12 -19.43
N TYR A 177 12.28 6.31 -19.53
CA TYR A 177 11.24 6.56 -20.51
C TYR A 177 11.72 6.28 -21.94
N ILE A 178 12.86 6.87 -22.33
CA ILE A 178 13.42 6.70 -23.68
C ILE A 178 13.66 5.21 -23.98
N LEU A 179 14.25 4.47 -23.05
CA LEU A 179 14.61 3.08 -23.27
C LEU A 179 13.40 2.14 -23.38
N LYS A 180 12.31 2.44 -22.67
CA LYS A 180 11.09 1.64 -22.66
C LYS A 180 10.10 2.06 -23.76
N PHE A 181 10.02 3.35 -24.08
CA PHE A 181 8.89 3.91 -24.84
C PHE A 181 9.26 4.75 -26.07
N LYS A 182 10.55 4.98 -26.39
CA LYS A 182 10.93 5.82 -27.56
C LYS A 182 10.29 5.37 -28.88
N ASN A 183 10.08 4.07 -29.04
CA ASN A 183 9.49 3.46 -30.25
C ASN A 183 8.09 2.88 -30.00
N ASP A 184 7.48 3.15 -28.84
CA ASP A 184 6.17 2.59 -28.52
C ASP A 184 5.06 3.45 -29.13
N ALA A 185 4.36 2.86 -30.11
CA ALA A 185 3.23 3.50 -30.78
C ALA A 185 2.03 3.75 -29.85
N LEU A 186 1.91 3.01 -28.74
CA LEU A 186 0.89 3.18 -27.71
C LEU A 186 1.26 4.30 -26.71
N PHE A 187 2.52 4.69 -26.67
CA PHE A 187 3.04 5.75 -25.81
C PHE A 187 3.74 6.85 -26.63
N PRO A 188 3.05 7.48 -27.60
CA PRO A 188 3.65 8.52 -28.40
C PRO A 188 4.05 9.66 -27.48
N LEU A 189 5.25 10.18 -27.70
CA LEU A 189 5.82 11.28 -26.94
C LEU A 189 5.05 12.59 -27.23
N ASN A 190 3.83 12.69 -26.73
CA ASN A 190 3.01 13.88 -26.85
C ASN A 190 3.29 14.80 -25.67
N LEU A 191 4.42 15.50 -25.75
CA LEU A 191 4.93 16.42 -24.73
C LEU A 191 4.03 17.66 -24.50
N LYS A 192 2.94 17.81 -25.27
CA LYS A 192 1.90 18.80 -25.03
C LYS A 192 0.82 18.30 -24.06
N ASN A 193 0.75 17.00 -23.82
CA ASN A 193 -0.23 16.39 -22.91
C ASN A 193 0.32 16.39 -21.47
N LYS A 194 -0.25 17.23 -20.61
CA LYS A 194 0.13 17.35 -19.19
C LYS A 194 0.02 16.04 -18.39
N GLY A 195 -0.77 15.07 -18.85
CA GLY A 195 -0.93 13.76 -18.21
C GLY A 195 0.08 12.71 -18.63
N PHE A 196 1.05 13.05 -19.48
CA PHE A 196 2.04 12.11 -20.00
C PHE A 196 2.82 11.39 -18.89
N LEU A 197 3.43 12.16 -17.98
CA LEU A 197 4.26 11.59 -16.92
C LEU A 197 3.42 10.77 -15.93
N ASN A 198 2.19 11.21 -15.62
CA ASN A 198 1.26 10.45 -14.78
C ASN A 198 0.93 9.08 -15.38
N ARG A 199 0.68 9.02 -16.70
CA ARG A 199 0.45 7.73 -17.37
C ARG A 199 1.70 6.83 -17.31
N PHE A 200 2.88 7.40 -17.50
CA PHE A 200 4.14 6.64 -17.45
C PHE A 200 4.39 6.09 -16.05
N LEU A 201 4.21 6.90 -15.01
CA LEU A 201 4.35 6.49 -13.62
C LEU A 201 3.34 5.42 -13.21
N LEU A 202 2.09 5.53 -13.70
CA LEU A 202 1.07 4.52 -13.47
C LEU A 202 1.42 3.20 -14.19
N HIS A 203 1.95 3.28 -15.40
CA HIS A 203 2.46 2.09 -16.09
C HIS A 203 3.59 1.43 -15.30
N GLU A 204 4.59 2.21 -14.88
CA GLU A 204 5.69 1.72 -14.05
C GLU A 204 5.15 1.14 -12.73
N LEU A 205 4.12 1.73 -12.11
CA LEU A 205 3.50 1.17 -10.90
C LEU A 205 2.92 -0.21 -11.15
N ARG A 206 2.19 -0.39 -12.25
CA ARG A 206 1.62 -1.70 -12.65
C ARG A 206 2.69 -2.76 -12.85
N GLN A 207 3.81 -2.40 -13.46
CA GLN A 207 4.94 -3.32 -13.61
C GLN A 207 5.55 -3.69 -12.25
N PHE A 208 5.62 -2.74 -11.32
CA PHE A 208 6.12 -2.99 -9.97
C PHE A 208 5.20 -3.92 -9.17
N GLU A 209 3.88 -3.79 -9.35
CA GLU A 209 2.88 -4.67 -8.74
C GLU A 209 2.93 -6.10 -9.28
N ILE A 210 3.26 -6.27 -10.57
CA ILE A 210 3.49 -7.61 -11.15
C ILE A 210 4.67 -8.28 -10.44
N ILE A 211 5.79 -7.56 -10.26
CA ILE A 211 6.97 -8.09 -9.54
C ILE A 211 6.61 -8.48 -8.10
N PHE A 212 5.80 -7.67 -7.41
CA PHE A 212 5.33 -8.01 -6.07
C PHE A 212 4.39 -9.24 -6.07
N THR A 213 3.53 -9.36 -7.08
CA THR A 213 2.63 -10.51 -7.24
C THR A 213 3.44 -11.79 -7.45
N GLU A 214 4.46 -11.75 -8.30
CA GLU A 214 5.38 -12.87 -8.53
C GLU A 214 6.08 -13.29 -7.23
N TYR A 215 6.61 -12.33 -6.47
CA TYR A 215 7.18 -12.58 -5.14
C TYR A 215 6.20 -13.29 -4.19
N LEU A 216 4.97 -12.79 -4.07
CA LEU A 216 3.97 -13.42 -3.20
C LEU A 216 3.58 -14.82 -3.68
N ILE A 217 3.48 -15.05 -4.99
CA ILE A 217 3.25 -16.38 -5.56
C ILE A 217 4.38 -17.33 -5.17
N GLU A 218 5.64 -16.89 -5.23
CA GLU A 218 6.78 -17.68 -4.78
C GLU A 218 6.70 -18.00 -3.28
N GLU A 219 6.39 -17.02 -2.42
CA GLU A 219 6.25 -17.23 -0.99
C GLU A 219 5.12 -18.22 -0.68
N VAL A 220 3.95 -18.07 -1.32
CA VAL A 220 2.83 -19.02 -1.16
C VAL A 220 3.23 -20.41 -1.63
N ASN A 221 3.91 -20.54 -2.76
CA ASN A 221 4.33 -21.85 -3.28
C ASN A 221 5.33 -22.56 -2.36
N LYS A 222 6.19 -21.82 -1.63
CA LYS A 222 7.14 -22.39 -0.67
C LYS A 222 6.45 -23.08 0.51
N VAL A 223 5.30 -22.56 0.98
CA VAL A 223 4.62 -23.02 2.19
C VAL A 223 3.19 -23.54 1.95
N ASN A 224 2.76 -23.67 0.69
CA ASN A 224 1.36 -23.76 0.24
C ASN A 224 0.43 -24.57 1.15
N LYS A 225 0.71 -25.86 1.36
CA LYS A 225 -0.15 -26.74 2.17
C LYS A 225 -0.23 -26.29 3.63
N ASP A 226 0.90 -25.94 4.23
CA ASP A 226 0.98 -25.49 5.62
C ASP A 226 0.27 -24.14 5.81
N TYR A 227 0.41 -23.24 4.83
CA TYR A 227 -0.27 -21.95 4.83
C TYR A 227 -1.80 -22.11 4.77
N ILE A 228 -2.33 -22.97 3.88
CA ILE A 228 -3.78 -23.23 3.81
C ILE A 228 -4.30 -23.84 5.11
N ILE A 229 -3.57 -24.79 5.71
CA ILE A 229 -3.97 -25.40 7.00
C ILE A 229 -4.03 -24.33 8.09
N LYS A 230 -2.95 -23.57 8.28
CA LYS A 230 -2.87 -22.49 9.28
C LYS A 230 -3.93 -21.42 9.07
N ALA A 231 -4.21 -21.04 7.82
CA ALA A 231 -5.26 -20.08 7.50
C ALA A 231 -6.65 -20.60 7.91
N ASN A 232 -6.95 -21.87 7.66
CA ASN A 232 -8.22 -22.46 8.09
C ASN A 232 -8.31 -22.58 9.63
N GLU A 233 -7.23 -22.96 10.30
CA GLU A 233 -7.16 -23.02 11.77
C GLU A 233 -7.35 -21.65 12.40
N LEU A 234 -6.67 -20.62 11.89
CA LEU A 234 -6.78 -19.26 12.38
C LEU A 234 -8.18 -18.67 12.14
N LEU A 235 -8.77 -18.90 10.97
CA LEU A 235 -10.15 -18.49 10.70
C LEU A 235 -11.13 -19.15 11.69
N ARG A 236 -10.93 -20.42 12.04
CA ARG A 236 -11.73 -21.13 13.06
C ARG A 236 -11.55 -20.57 14.47
N GLN A 237 -10.43 -19.92 14.79
CA GLN A 237 -10.24 -19.24 16.08
C GLN A 237 -10.94 -17.88 16.12
N ILE A 238 -11.02 -17.19 14.97
CA ILE A 238 -11.74 -15.92 14.84
C ILE A 238 -13.26 -16.15 14.89
N LEU A 239 -13.75 -17.23 14.29
CA LEU A 239 -15.16 -17.62 14.28
C LEU A 239 -15.54 -18.41 15.55
N THR A 240 -16.77 -18.26 16.00
CA THR A 240 -17.36 -19.05 17.09
C THR A 240 -17.98 -20.34 16.55
N GLU A 241 -18.21 -21.34 17.42
CA GLU A 241 -18.90 -22.58 17.03
C GLU A 241 -20.25 -22.35 16.35
N VAL A 242 -20.97 -21.28 16.74
CA VAL A 242 -22.26 -20.90 16.13
C VAL A 242 -22.08 -20.40 14.70
N GLU A 243 -21.03 -19.63 14.44
CA GLU A 243 -20.72 -19.05 13.12
C GLU A 243 -20.09 -20.07 12.16
N LEU A 244 -19.68 -21.24 12.66
CA LEU A 244 -19.21 -22.36 11.86
C LEU A 244 -20.35 -23.28 11.38
N ASN A 245 -21.59 -23.06 11.84
CA ASN A 245 -22.75 -23.82 11.37
C ASN A 245 -23.22 -23.31 10.00
N GLU A 246 -23.68 -24.22 9.13
CA GLU A 246 -24.14 -23.91 7.76
C GLU A 246 -25.33 -22.92 7.71
N ASP A 247 -26.10 -22.80 8.80
CA ASP A 247 -27.25 -21.89 8.91
C ASP A 247 -26.86 -20.44 9.27
N TYR A 248 -25.57 -20.15 9.52
CA TYR A 248 -25.09 -18.82 9.89
C TYR A 248 -24.40 -18.12 8.71
N ASP A 249 -24.86 -16.91 8.38
CA ASP A 249 -24.33 -16.14 7.24
C ASP A 249 -23.02 -15.44 7.60
N VAL A 250 -21.88 -16.00 7.17
CA VAL A 250 -20.55 -15.39 7.35
C VAL A 250 -20.04 -14.84 6.02
N LYS A 251 -19.72 -13.54 6.03
CA LYS A 251 -19.15 -12.83 4.89
C LYS A 251 -17.75 -12.35 5.22
N LEU A 252 -16.82 -12.53 4.30
CA LEU A 252 -15.41 -12.26 4.51
C LEU A 252 -14.94 -11.21 3.49
N LEU A 253 -14.47 -10.08 4.00
CA LEU A 253 -13.74 -9.06 3.24
C LEU A 253 -12.25 -9.30 3.42
N ASN A 254 -11.61 -9.74 2.35
CA ASN A 254 -10.19 -10.04 2.33
C ASN A 254 -9.42 -8.85 1.72
N PHE A 255 -8.62 -8.17 2.54
CA PHE A 255 -7.71 -7.12 2.11
C PHE A 255 -6.33 -7.69 1.75
N ASN A 256 -6.09 -8.98 1.98
CA ASN A 256 -4.90 -9.68 1.49
C ASN A 256 -4.94 -9.85 -0.03
N TYR A 257 -3.76 -9.99 -0.64
CA TYR A 257 -3.62 -10.34 -2.05
C TYR A 257 -3.78 -11.85 -2.29
N THR A 258 -3.51 -12.66 -1.27
CA THR A 258 -3.63 -14.11 -1.26
C THR A 258 -5.08 -14.55 -1.13
N THR A 259 -5.39 -15.77 -1.57
CA THR A 259 -6.77 -16.31 -1.52
C THR A 259 -6.79 -17.72 -0.95
N PRO A 260 -6.50 -17.92 0.36
CA PRO A 260 -6.48 -19.25 0.97
C PRO A 260 -7.87 -19.93 0.96
N PHE A 261 -8.94 -19.15 0.81
CA PHE A 261 -10.34 -19.61 0.87
C PHE A 261 -11.06 -19.66 -0.48
N TYR A 262 -10.35 -19.55 -1.60
CA TYR A 262 -10.98 -19.38 -2.92
C TYR A 262 -11.97 -20.51 -3.32
N ASN A 263 -11.77 -21.73 -2.80
CA ASN A 263 -12.62 -22.89 -3.08
C ASN A 263 -13.53 -23.27 -1.89
N ASN A 264 -13.73 -22.36 -0.93
CA ASN A 264 -14.55 -22.68 0.24
C ASN A 264 -16.01 -22.29 -0.05
N ASP A 265 -16.88 -23.28 -0.21
CA ASP A 265 -18.31 -23.08 -0.45
C ASP A 265 -19.06 -22.63 0.82
N SER A 266 -18.42 -22.70 1.99
CA SER A 266 -19.05 -22.42 3.29
C SER A 266 -19.15 -20.92 3.60
N PHE A 267 -18.31 -20.08 2.98
CA PHE A 267 -18.22 -18.66 3.29
C PHE A 267 -18.15 -17.81 2.04
N TYR A 268 -18.85 -16.68 2.06
CA TYR A 268 -18.75 -15.70 0.99
C TYR A 268 -17.46 -14.87 1.13
N VAL A 269 -16.57 -14.86 0.11
CA VAL A 269 -15.27 -14.17 0.17
C VAL A 269 -15.18 -13.09 -0.91
N GLN A 270 -14.99 -11.84 -0.50
CA GLN A 270 -14.72 -10.71 -1.38
C GLN A 270 -13.30 -10.18 -1.18
N ASN A 271 -12.48 -10.23 -2.24
CA ASN A 271 -11.14 -9.63 -2.22
C ASN A 271 -11.21 -8.13 -2.58
N ILE A 272 -10.52 -7.28 -1.82
CA ILE A 272 -10.60 -5.83 -1.96
C ILE A 272 -9.49 -5.26 -2.85
N HIS A 273 -8.25 -5.78 -2.75
CA HIS A 273 -7.05 -5.26 -3.43
C HIS A 273 -6.61 -6.06 -4.66
N GLY A 274 -7.52 -6.87 -5.21
CA GLY A 274 -7.20 -7.83 -6.26
C GLY A 274 -6.79 -9.18 -5.67
N THR A 275 -6.32 -10.08 -6.53
CA THR A 275 -5.89 -11.44 -6.18
C THR A 275 -4.65 -11.82 -6.98
N LEU A 276 -3.81 -12.68 -6.37
CA LEU A 276 -2.67 -13.27 -7.08
C LEU A 276 -3.11 -14.03 -8.35
N LYS A 277 -4.26 -14.70 -8.32
CA LYS A 277 -4.78 -15.51 -9.44
C LYS A 277 -5.11 -14.67 -10.67
N ASN A 278 -5.65 -13.48 -10.46
CA ASN A 278 -6.07 -12.60 -11.54
C ASN A 278 -4.95 -11.62 -11.96
N ASN A 279 -3.76 -11.73 -11.34
CA ASN A 279 -2.61 -10.85 -11.54
C ASN A 279 -3.00 -9.36 -11.54
N ASN A 280 -3.84 -8.99 -10.56
CA ASN A 280 -4.46 -7.68 -10.50
C ASN A 280 -4.32 -7.03 -9.13
N THR A 281 -3.22 -7.34 -8.44
CA THR A 281 -2.76 -6.66 -7.23
C THR A 281 -2.72 -5.15 -7.44
N ILE A 282 -3.33 -4.40 -6.53
CA ILE A 282 -3.38 -2.93 -6.60
C ILE A 282 -2.66 -2.33 -5.39
N PHE A 283 -1.54 -1.68 -5.66
CA PHE A 283 -1.04 -0.60 -4.82
C PHE A 283 -1.80 0.67 -5.20
N GLY A 284 -2.23 1.41 -4.20
CA GLY A 284 -2.98 2.62 -4.49
C GLY A 284 -3.29 3.43 -3.26
N ILE A 285 -3.53 4.70 -3.51
CA ILE A 285 -3.90 5.65 -2.47
C ILE A 285 -5.41 5.62 -2.24
N ASP A 286 -5.83 6.01 -1.04
CA ASP A 286 -7.24 6.20 -0.73
C ASP A 286 -7.85 7.33 -1.59
N ASN A 287 -9.13 7.19 -1.95
CA ASN A 287 -9.84 8.13 -2.81
C ASN A 287 -10.33 9.39 -2.07
N HIS A 288 -10.64 9.30 -0.78
CA HIS A 288 -11.26 10.38 0.01
C HIS A 288 -10.45 11.68 -0.01
N ASN A 289 -9.11 11.58 -0.03
CA ASN A 289 -8.21 12.73 0.01
C ASN A 289 -7.33 12.85 -1.25
N ALA A 290 -7.69 12.17 -2.34
CA ALA A 290 -6.93 12.22 -3.58
C ALA A 290 -7.27 13.46 -4.41
N GLU A 291 -6.24 14.19 -4.85
CA GLU A 291 -6.44 15.28 -5.81
C GLU A 291 -6.96 14.75 -7.15
N PRO A 292 -7.77 15.51 -7.91
CA PRO A 292 -8.30 15.06 -9.21
C PRO A 292 -7.23 14.62 -10.21
N SER A 293 -6.04 15.22 -10.14
CA SER A 293 -4.85 14.89 -10.95
C SER A 293 -4.29 13.49 -10.66
N LEU A 294 -4.61 12.92 -9.49
CA LEU A 294 -4.15 11.63 -8.98
C LEU A 294 -5.18 10.52 -9.04
N LYS A 295 -6.37 10.81 -9.54
CA LYS A 295 -7.49 9.86 -9.55
C LYS A 295 -7.07 8.47 -10.05
N ASN A 296 -6.21 8.38 -11.09
CA ASN A 296 -5.80 7.11 -11.68
C ASN A 296 -4.89 6.24 -10.78
N PHE A 297 -4.30 6.81 -9.73
CA PHE A 297 -3.51 6.11 -8.71
C PHE A 297 -4.37 5.64 -7.53
N THR A 298 -5.64 6.05 -7.44
CA THR A 298 -6.52 5.63 -6.36
C THR A 298 -6.95 4.17 -6.55
N LYS A 299 -7.10 3.44 -5.44
CA LYS A 299 -7.62 2.06 -5.48
C LYS A 299 -9.00 2.03 -6.14
N THR A 300 -9.87 3.00 -5.80
CA THR A 300 -11.24 3.11 -6.33
C THR A 300 -11.27 3.26 -7.85
N TYR A 301 -10.50 4.18 -8.42
CA TYR A 301 -10.47 4.36 -9.88
C TYR A 301 -10.01 3.09 -10.60
N ARG A 302 -8.99 2.42 -10.07
CA ARG A 302 -8.42 1.22 -10.69
C ARG A 302 -9.39 0.03 -10.62
N ILE A 303 -10.12 -0.10 -9.52
CA ILE A 303 -11.20 -1.09 -9.41
C ILE A 303 -12.31 -0.80 -10.42
N LEU A 304 -12.70 0.47 -10.59
CA LEU A 304 -13.68 0.88 -11.61
C LEU A 304 -13.20 0.55 -13.03
N GLU A 305 -11.94 0.82 -13.34
CA GLU A 305 -11.33 0.51 -14.65
C GLU A 305 -11.38 -0.98 -14.96
N MET A 306 -11.20 -1.83 -13.96
CA MET A 306 -11.20 -3.29 -14.11
C MET A 306 -12.61 -3.88 -14.23
N SER A 307 -13.67 -3.08 -14.07
CA SER A 307 -15.07 -3.53 -14.12
C SER A 307 -15.35 -4.75 -13.22
N ILE A 308 -14.66 -4.83 -12.06
CA ILE A 308 -14.87 -5.91 -11.10
C ILE A 308 -16.29 -5.74 -10.52
N ASP A 309 -17.09 -6.80 -10.60
CA ASP A 309 -18.38 -6.82 -9.93
C ASP A 309 -18.20 -6.73 -8.41
N ARG A 310 -18.91 -5.77 -7.80
CA ARG A 310 -18.91 -5.49 -6.36
C ARG A 310 -20.31 -5.57 -5.77
N LEU A 311 -21.29 -6.11 -6.51
CA LEU A 311 -22.64 -6.40 -5.99
C LEU A 311 -22.55 -7.14 -4.66
N SER A 312 -21.60 -8.06 -4.56
CA SER A 312 -21.20 -8.75 -3.35
C SER A 312 -20.72 -7.91 -2.16
N PHE A 313 -19.97 -6.83 -2.39
CA PHE A 313 -19.53 -5.93 -1.32
C PHE A 313 -20.73 -5.14 -0.78
N VAL A 314 -21.61 -4.72 -1.68
CA VAL A 314 -22.86 -4.05 -1.35
C VAL A 314 -23.79 -5.01 -0.59
N ASP A 315 -23.94 -6.24 -1.07
CA ASP A 315 -24.70 -7.30 -0.38
C ASP A 315 -24.07 -7.66 0.97
N ALA A 316 -22.75 -7.58 1.10
CA ALA A 316 -22.08 -7.79 2.37
C ALA A 316 -22.41 -6.72 3.40
N ILE A 317 -22.52 -5.46 2.99
CA ILE A 317 -22.68 -4.32 3.89
C ILE A 317 -24.15 -3.93 4.12
N ASN A 318 -25.01 -4.08 3.11
CA ASN A 318 -26.44 -3.74 3.20
C ASN A 318 -27.27 -4.81 3.92
N ASN A 319 -26.64 -5.87 4.44
CA ASN A 319 -27.36 -6.88 5.21
C ASN A 319 -27.75 -6.31 6.58
N LYS A 320 -29.04 -5.99 6.75
CA LYS A 320 -29.58 -5.34 7.96
C LYS A 320 -29.47 -6.18 9.24
N ASN A 321 -28.97 -7.42 9.15
CA ASN A 321 -28.87 -8.36 10.26
C ASN A 321 -27.42 -8.65 10.68
N ILE A 322 -26.45 -7.80 10.30
CA ILE A 322 -25.09 -7.91 10.84
C ILE A 322 -25.15 -7.66 12.35
N GLY A 323 -24.76 -8.66 13.14
CA GLY A 323 -24.65 -8.53 14.60
C GLY A 323 -23.22 -8.21 15.03
N ARG A 324 -22.23 -8.70 14.28
CA ARG A 324 -20.81 -8.58 14.61
C ARG A 324 -19.97 -8.28 13.38
N ILE A 325 -18.96 -7.43 13.56
CA ILE A 325 -17.86 -7.26 12.61
C ILE A 325 -16.56 -7.67 13.29
N LYS A 326 -15.86 -8.64 12.73
CA LYS A 326 -14.63 -9.22 13.28
C LYS A 326 -13.44 -8.81 12.43
N PHE A 327 -12.43 -8.19 13.03
CA PHE A 327 -11.23 -7.74 12.34
C PHE A 327 -10.03 -8.57 12.79
N TYR A 328 -9.17 -8.99 11.86
CA TYR A 328 -7.88 -9.59 12.19
C TYR A 328 -6.79 -9.11 11.24
N GLY A 329 -5.64 -8.73 11.80
CA GLY A 329 -4.43 -8.44 11.04
C GLY A 329 -4.52 -7.24 10.08
N HIS A 330 -5.56 -6.40 10.17
CA HIS A 330 -5.67 -5.19 9.36
C HIS A 330 -4.90 -4.04 9.99
N SER A 331 -4.24 -3.21 9.16
CA SER A 331 -3.52 -2.02 9.64
C SER A 331 -4.43 -0.91 10.17
N LEU A 332 -5.73 -0.99 9.83
CA LEU A 332 -6.76 0.05 10.00
C LEU A 332 -6.29 1.44 9.51
N GLY A 333 -5.36 1.46 8.56
CA GLY A 333 -4.69 2.68 8.10
C GLY A 333 -5.56 3.52 7.16
N LYS A 334 -5.10 4.76 6.92
CA LYS A 334 -5.79 5.75 6.09
C LYS A 334 -6.00 5.30 4.63
N ALA A 335 -5.13 4.42 4.11
CA ALA A 335 -5.20 3.92 2.75
C ALA A 335 -6.49 3.15 2.42
N ASP A 336 -7.16 2.61 3.44
CA ASP A 336 -8.37 1.81 3.32
C ASP A 336 -9.57 2.43 4.04
N TYR A 337 -9.43 3.67 4.51
CA TYR A 337 -10.45 4.37 5.28
C TYR A 337 -11.79 4.45 4.54
N SER A 338 -11.79 4.71 3.23
CA SER A 338 -13.02 4.78 2.44
C SER A 338 -13.86 3.48 2.52
N TYR A 339 -13.22 2.32 2.68
CA TYR A 339 -13.92 1.04 2.85
C TYR A 339 -14.58 0.95 4.22
N PHE A 340 -13.85 1.31 5.29
CA PHE A 340 -14.40 1.32 6.64
C PHE A 340 -15.53 2.32 6.80
N GLN A 341 -15.39 3.52 6.24
CA GLN A 341 -16.46 4.50 6.20
C GLN A 341 -17.71 3.91 5.51
N SER A 342 -17.55 3.30 4.33
CA SER A 342 -18.68 2.69 3.62
C SER A 342 -19.35 1.56 4.41
N ILE A 343 -18.57 0.74 5.11
CA ILE A 343 -19.08 -0.32 6.00
C ILE A 343 -19.88 0.32 7.14
N PHE A 344 -19.31 1.29 7.85
CA PHE A 344 -19.93 1.93 9.02
C PHE A 344 -21.18 2.76 8.67
N ASP A 345 -21.17 3.44 7.53
CA ASP A 345 -22.33 4.13 6.99
C ASP A 345 -23.46 3.14 6.66
N GLY A 346 -23.12 2.03 5.98
CA GLY A 346 -24.09 1.02 5.56
C GLY A 346 -24.80 0.32 6.73
N ILE A 347 -24.09 0.08 7.84
CA ILE A 347 -24.69 -0.49 9.05
C ILE A 347 -25.29 0.56 10.00
N ASN A 348 -25.11 1.86 9.71
CA ASN A 348 -25.38 2.95 10.65
C ASN A 348 -24.76 2.68 12.04
N LEU A 349 -23.42 2.66 12.10
CA LEU A 349 -22.67 2.23 13.29
C LEU A 349 -23.12 2.93 14.59
N TYR A 350 -23.45 4.22 14.51
CA TYR A 350 -23.83 5.00 15.70
C TYR A 350 -25.18 4.56 16.30
N GLU A 351 -26.19 4.27 15.48
CA GLU A 351 -27.54 3.92 15.95
C GLU A 351 -27.82 2.41 15.97
N SER A 352 -26.98 1.59 15.34
CA SER A 352 -27.13 0.12 15.35
C SER A 352 -26.69 -0.50 16.67
N ASP A 353 -26.91 -1.81 16.84
CA ASP A 353 -26.41 -2.62 17.97
C ASP A 353 -25.16 -3.45 17.59
N VAL A 354 -24.55 -3.18 16.44
CA VAL A 354 -23.41 -3.94 15.92
C VAL A 354 -22.22 -3.89 16.88
N VAL A 355 -21.62 -5.05 17.15
CA VAL A 355 -20.39 -5.18 17.94
C VAL A 355 -19.17 -5.33 17.02
N LEU A 356 -18.16 -4.50 17.25
CA LEU A 356 -16.85 -4.57 16.58
C LEU A 356 -15.89 -5.38 17.46
N GLU A 357 -15.40 -6.50 16.95
CA GLU A 357 -14.40 -7.35 17.61
C GLU A 357 -13.08 -7.30 16.86
N PHE A 358 -12.02 -6.88 17.53
CA PHE A 358 -10.68 -6.79 16.97
C PHE A 358 -9.81 -7.87 17.60
N PHE A 359 -9.32 -8.77 16.76
CA PHE A 359 -8.47 -9.88 17.13
C PHE A 359 -7.02 -9.57 16.75
N TYR A 360 -6.08 -9.90 17.63
CA TYR A 360 -4.65 -9.78 17.39
C TYR A 360 -3.91 -11.00 17.93
N SER A 361 -2.69 -11.21 17.46
CA SER A 361 -1.77 -12.17 18.06
C SER A 361 -0.42 -11.51 18.26
N ASN A 362 0.25 -11.83 19.36
CA ASN A 362 1.58 -11.31 19.68
C ASN A 362 2.64 -12.19 18.99
N TYR A 363 3.01 -11.85 17.76
CA TYR A 363 4.11 -12.55 17.08
C TYR A 363 5.50 -12.02 17.48
N ASP A 364 5.55 -10.81 18.03
CA ASP A 364 6.77 -10.17 18.50
C ASP A 364 6.61 -9.77 19.97
N PRO A 365 7.35 -10.39 20.91
CA PRO A 365 7.25 -10.09 22.34
C PRO A 365 7.75 -8.68 22.71
N GLU A 366 8.47 -8.00 21.82
CA GLU A 366 8.93 -6.62 22.02
C GLU A 366 7.88 -5.58 21.62
N ILE A 367 6.82 -5.98 20.92
CA ILE A 367 5.77 -5.08 20.41
C ILE A 367 4.50 -5.23 21.25
N ASP A 368 4.06 -4.15 21.89
CA ASP A 368 2.75 -4.08 22.51
C ASP A 368 1.66 -3.90 21.43
N GLU A 369 1.29 -5.00 20.76
CA GLU A 369 0.29 -4.93 19.69
C GLU A 369 -1.09 -4.58 20.21
N LYS A 370 -1.39 -4.89 21.47
CA LYS A 370 -2.68 -4.52 22.07
C LYS A 370 -2.82 -3.00 22.13
N THR A 371 -1.80 -2.30 22.63
CA THR A 371 -1.82 -0.83 22.70
C THR A 371 -1.81 -0.20 21.31
N ASN A 372 -0.99 -0.72 20.39
CA ASN A 372 -0.95 -0.22 19.01
C ASN A 372 -2.29 -0.41 18.28
N LEU A 373 -2.90 -1.58 18.39
CA LEU A 373 -4.25 -1.83 17.86
C LEU A 373 -5.29 -0.92 18.52
N THR A 374 -5.22 -0.71 19.84
CA THR A 374 -6.13 0.20 20.55
C THR A 374 -6.07 1.63 20.00
N ASN A 375 -4.87 2.15 19.76
CA ASN A 375 -4.67 3.48 19.16
C ASN A 375 -5.26 3.54 17.75
N ARG A 376 -5.01 2.52 16.92
CA ARG A 376 -5.54 2.44 15.55
C ARG A 376 -7.07 2.38 15.51
N ILE A 377 -7.69 1.63 16.42
CA ILE A 377 -9.15 1.58 16.57
C ILE A 377 -9.70 2.95 16.96
N PHE A 378 -9.07 3.60 17.94
CA PHE A 378 -9.47 4.94 18.39
C PHE A 378 -9.42 5.94 17.23
N ASP A 379 -8.34 5.95 16.46
CA ASP A 379 -8.16 6.84 15.31
C ASP A 379 -9.19 6.57 14.21
N LEU A 380 -9.41 5.30 13.85
CA LEU A 380 -10.37 4.90 12.83
C LEU A 380 -11.80 5.36 13.16
N ILE A 381 -12.27 5.05 14.38
CA ILE A 381 -13.63 5.38 14.82
C ILE A 381 -13.77 6.89 15.04
N SER A 382 -12.73 7.57 15.53
CA SER A 382 -12.73 9.03 15.69
C SER A 382 -12.78 9.74 14.34
N GLU A 383 -12.06 9.24 13.33
CA GLU A 383 -12.11 9.78 11.97
C GLU A 383 -13.50 9.61 11.37
N TYR A 384 -14.11 8.43 11.53
CA TYR A 384 -15.50 8.19 11.14
C TYR A 384 -16.48 9.13 11.87
N GLY A 385 -16.28 9.38 13.17
CA GLY A 385 -17.09 10.34 13.91
C GLY A 385 -17.13 11.74 13.27
N LYS A 386 -16.08 12.16 12.55
CA LYS A 386 -16.05 13.46 11.86
C LYS A 386 -17.02 13.54 10.67
N THR A 387 -17.37 12.40 10.07
CA THR A 387 -18.27 12.33 8.91
C THR A 387 -19.74 12.41 9.30
N LEU A 388 -20.08 12.13 10.57
CA LEU A 388 -21.45 12.23 11.06
C LEU A 388 -22.00 13.67 10.96
N ASP A 389 -23.28 13.77 10.61
CA ASP A 389 -24.03 15.03 10.52
C ASP A 389 -24.11 15.73 11.88
N ASN A 390 -24.46 14.96 12.92
CA ASN A 390 -24.47 15.46 14.29
C ASN A 390 -23.04 15.45 14.87
N LYS A 391 -22.47 16.64 15.04
CA LYS A 391 -21.10 16.81 15.53
C LYS A 391 -20.89 16.36 16.98
N ASP A 392 -21.93 16.38 17.81
CA ASP A 392 -21.84 15.88 19.18
C ASP A 392 -21.89 14.35 19.20
N HIS A 393 -22.69 13.73 18.32
CA HIS A 393 -22.63 12.27 18.10
C HIS A 393 -21.25 11.86 17.60
N GLY A 394 -20.70 12.61 16.64
CA GLY A 394 -19.37 12.42 16.09
C GLY A 394 -18.26 12.43 17.14
N LYS A 395 -18.26 13.43 18.04
CA LYS A 395 -17.25 13.53 19.10
C LYS A 395 -17.37 12.43 20.16
N ASN A 396 -18.58 11.92 20.38
CA ASN A 396 -18.86 10.96 21.46
C ASN A 396 -18.96 9.50 20.99
N ILE A 397 -18.83 9.21 19.69
CA ILE A 397 -19.05 7.85 19.16
C ILE A 397 -18.15 6.80 19.81
N VAL A 398 -16.85 7.09 19.96
CA VAL A 398 -15.91 6.17 20.62
C VAL A 398 -16.37 5.89 22.05
N HIS A 399 -16.72 6.95 22.80
CA HIS A 399 -17.19 6.83 24.17
C HIS A 399 -18.47 5.99 24.28
N LYS A 400 -19.44 6.23 23.39
CA LYS A 400 -20.69 5.47 23.32
C LYS A 400 -20.43 3.98 23.08
N LEU A 401 -19.68 3.64 22.04
CA LEU A 401 -19.42 2.24 21.69
C LEU A 401 -18.67 1.49 22.80
N VAL A 402 -17.76 2.18 23.52
CA VAL A 402 -17.07 1.61 24.68
C VAL A 402 -18.03 1.38 25.86
N LEU A 403 -18.86 2.36 26.22
CA LEU A 403 -19.84 2.22 27.32
C LEU A 403 -20.88 1.12 27.05
N GLU A 404 -21.24 0.92 25.79
CA GLU A 404 -22.18 -0.11 25.35
C GLU A 404 -21.51 -1.49 25.19
N ASN A 405 -20.21 -1.64 25.48
CA ASN A 405 -19.42 -2.86 25.26
C ASN A 405 -19.44 -3.36 23.80
N ARG A 406 -19.49 -2.43 22.85
CA ARG A 406 -19.57 -2.70 21.40
C ARG A 406 -18.23 -2.66 20.69
N VAL A 407 -17.14 -2.36 21.40
CA VAL A 407 -15.77 -2.51 20.91
C VAL A 407 -15.04 -3.48 21.82
N ILE A 408 -14.61 -4.60 21.26
CA ILE A 408 -13.98 -5.70 21.99
C ILE A 408 -12.61 -5.95 21.35
N ILE A 409 -11.57 -6.10 22.17
CA ILE A 409 -10.22 -6.45 21.72
C ILE A 409 -9.85 -7.79 22.36
N LYS A 410 -9.44 -8.77 21.54
CA LYS A 410 -9.14 -10.15 21.95
C LYS A 410 -7.79 -10.61 21.38
N GLU A 411 -7.02 -11.28 22.21
CA GLU A 411 -5.82 -12.00 21.78
C GLU A 411 -6.21 -13.42 21.38
N ILE A 412 -5.62 -13.95 20.29
CA ILE A 412 -5.74 -15.35 19.87
C ILE A 412 -4.39 -15.97 19.56
#